data_AF-A0A973F617-F1
#
_entry.id   AF-A0A973F617-F1
#
_cell.length_a   1.000
_cell.length_b   1.000
_cell.length_c   1.000
_cell.angle_alpha   90.00
_cell.angle_beta   90.00
_cell.angle_gamma   90.00
#
_symmetry.space_group_name_H-M   'P 1'
#
loop_
_entity.id
_entity.type
_entity.pdbx_description
1 polymer ?
#
loop_
_entity_poly.entity_id
_entity_poly.type
_entity_poly.pdbx_seq_one_letter_code
_entity_poly.pdbx_strand_id
1 'polypeptide(L)'
;MKIALVVVALIIVAALGYSVLNKKTESSKPTPKVSNIAPPVSPSVDQERAITLTEIASHNSATDCWFAVDGNVYDVSAFIGSQKHPGGKAILLGCGKDATELYNTKPGTGKPHSERAHAYLQTFKIGTLKKE
;
A
#
# COMPACT_ATOMS: atom_id res chain seq x y z
N MET A 1 -45.55 -7.40 -36.79
CA MET A 1 -44.35 -7.90 -37.49
C MET A 1 -43.45 -6.74 -37.95
N LYS A 2 -42.92 -5.92 -37.01
CA LYS A 2 -42.02 -4.77 -37.29
C LYS A 2 -41.12 -4.39 -36.09
N ILE A 3 -41.20 -5.10 -34.96
CA ILE A 3 -40.46 -4.77 -33.72
C ILE A 3 -39.22 -5.69 -33.54
N ALA A 4 -39.08 -6.74 -34.36
CA ALA A 4 -37.98 -7.72 -34.24
C ALA A 4 -36.65 -7.28 -34.88
N LEU A 5 -36.59 -6.16 -35.60
CA LEU A 5 -35.39 -5.76 -36.37
C LEU A 5 -34.49 -4.74 -35.65
N VAL A 6 -34.93 -4.09 -34.57
CA VAL A 6 -34.12 -3.05 -33.89
C VAL A 6 -33.22 -3.64 -32.79
N VAL A 7 -33.56 -4.80 -32.23
CA VAL A 7 -32.80 -5.40 -31.11
C VAL A 7 -31.54 -6.15 -31.57
N VAL A 8 -31.50 -6.63 -32.82
CA VAL A 8 -30.35 -7.37 -33.38
C VAL A 8 -29.18 -6.44 -33.73
N ALA A 9 -29.43 -5.14 -33.94
CA ALA A 9 -28.40 -4.17 -34.33
C ALA A 9 -27.58 -3.59 -33.15
N LEU A 10 -27.97 -3.81 -31.89
CA LEU A 10 -27.22 -3.33 -30.71
C LEU A 10 -26.27 -4.37 -30.09
N ILE A 11 -26.33 -5.63 -30.52
CA ILE A 11 -25.47 -6.70 -29.98
C ILE A 11 -24.18 -6.89 -30.82
N ILE A 12 -24.14 -6.36 -32.05
CA ILE A 12 -22.99 -6.55 -32.96
C ILE A 12 -21.85 -5.53 -32.74
N VAL A 13 -22.05 -4.48 -31.94
CA VAL A 13 -20.96 -3.56 -31.54
C VAL A 13 -20.08 -4.16 -30.42
N ALA A 14 -20.46 -5.29 -29.82
CA ALA A 14 -19.74 -5.90 -28.70
C ALA A 14 -18.72 -7.00 -29.09
N ALA A 15 -18.54 -7.34 -30.38
CA ALA A 15 -17.76 -8.53 -30.76
C ALA A 15 -16.51 -8.28 -31.64
N LEU A 16 -16.22 -7.04 -32.05
CA LEU A 16 -15.06 -6.75 -32.92
C LEU A 16 -14.25 -5.54 -32.44
N GLY A 17 -13.91 -5.54 -31.15
CA GLY A 17 -13.10 -4.52 -30.49
C GLY A 17 -12.11 -5.13 -29.51
N TYR A 18 -11.24 -6.02 -30.03
CA TYR A 18 -9.82 -6.14 -29.67
C TYR A 18 -9.44 -5.83 -28.20
N SER A 19 -9.36 -6.85 -27.34
CA SER A 19 -8.13 -7.65 -27.12
C SER A 19 -6.88 -6.83 -26.71
N VAL A 20 -6.82 -6.33 -25.47
CA VAL A 20 -5.54 -6.02 -24.80
C VAL A 20 -5.64 -6.30 -23.29
N LEU A 21 -5.78 -7.56 -22.88
CA LEU A 21 -5.44 -8.00 -21.52
C LEU A 21 -4.95 -9.45 -21.60
N ASN A 22 -3.64 -9.61 -21.79
CA ASN A 22 -2.84 -10.71 -21.25
C ASN A 22 -1.39 -10.58 -21.73
N LYS A 23 -0.60 -9.75 -21.07
CA LYS A 23 0.85 -9.98 -20.97
C LYS A 23 1.20 -10.23 -19.51
N LYS A 24 1.31 -11.52 -19.23
CA LYS A 24 1.98 -12.10 -18.08
C LYS A 24 3.46 -11.74 -18.20
N THR A 25 3.91 -10.72 -17.47
CA THR A 25 5.35 -10.53 -17.21
C THR A 25 5.67 -11.23 -15.90
N GLU A 26 5.90 -12.54 -16.03
CA GLU A 26 6.80 -13.27 -15.15
C GLU A 26 8.18 -12.60 -15.26
N SER A 27 8.51 -11.78 -14.26
CA SER A 27 9.90 -11.40 -14.02
C SER A 27 10.55 -12.54 -13.25
N SER A 28 11.02 -13.53 -14.00
CA SER A 28 11.92 -14.57 -13.53
C SER A 28 13.21 -13.90 -13.03
N LYS A 29 13.32 -13.70 -11.72
CA LYS A 29 14.61 -13.43 -11.10
C LYS A 29 15.42 -14.73 -11.12
N PRO A 30 16.61 -14.77 -11.73
CA PRO A 30 17.41 -15.99 -11.77
C PRO A 30 17.88 -16.33 -10.36
N THR A 31 17.50 -17.51 -9.87
CA THR A 31 18.12 -18.17 -8.73
C THR A 31 19.53 -18.64 -9.10
N PRO A 32 20.58 -18.21 -8.37
CA PRO A 32 21.85 -18.91 -8.39
C PRO A 32 21.75 -20.18 -7.53
N LYS A 33 22.20 -21.29 -8.12
CA LYS A 33 22.38 -22.60 -7.51
C LYS A 33 23.14 -22.54 -6.19
N VAL A 34 22.62 -23.26 -5.21
CA VAL A 34 23.26 -23.69 -3.96
C VAL A 34 24.51 -24.53 -4.27
N SER A 35 25.68 -24.13 -3.75
CA SER A 35 26.72 -25.07 -3.27
C SER A 35 27.88 -24.32 -2.58
N ASN A 36 27.90 -24.31 -1.24
CA ASN A 36 28.94 -24.95 -0.40
C ASN A 36 29.02 -24.38 1.03
N ILE A 37 29.37 -25.29 1.93
CA ILE A 37 29.26 -25.30 3.40
C ILE A 37 30.23 -24.34 4.11
N ALA A 38 29.74 -23.57 5.08
CA ALA A 38 30.48 -22.89 6.15
C ALA A 38 29.56 -22.70 7.40
N PRO A 39 30.12 -22.58 8.63
CA PRO A 39 29.49 -22.99 9.92
C PRO A 39 28.35 -22.08 10.44
N PRO A 40 27.57 -22.48 11.47
CA PRO A 40 26.32 -21.82 11.82
C PRO A 40 26.58 -20.48 12.49
N VAL A 41 26.52 -19.40 11.74
CA VAL A 41 26.53 -18.03 12.26
C VAL A 41 25.09 -17.53 12.40
N SER A 42 24.78 -17.14 13.66
CA SER A 42 23.67 -16.36 14.20
C SER A 42 22.69 -15.68 13.25
N PRO A 43 21.40 -15.52 13.65
CA PRO A 43 20.34 -15.01 12.78
C PRO A 43 20.75 -13.64 12.23
N SER A 44 20.87 -13.60 10.91
CA SER A 44 21.08 -12.40 10.12
C SER A 44 20.01 -11.38 10.45
N VAL A 45 20.44 -10.23 10.95
CA VAL A 45 19.62 -9.02 11.10
C VAL A 45 19.06 -8.69 9.71
N ASP A 46 17.79 -8.96 9.47
CA ASP A 46 17.09 -8.48 8.27
C ASP A 46 17.24 -6.96 8.27
N GLN A 47 18.05 -6.43 7.35
CA GLN A 47 18.28 -5.00 7.23
C GLN A 47 16.95 -4.33 6.86
N GLU A 48 16.33 -3.67 7.82
CA GLU A 48 15.08 -2.95 7.64
C GLU A 48 15.24 -1.86 6.58
N ARG A 49 14.34 -1.81 5.59
CA ARG A 49 14.41 -0.87 4.46
C ARG A 49 14.37 0.57 4.97
N ALA A 50 15.40 1.35 4.66
CA ALA A 50 15.41 2.80 4.90
C ALA A 50 14.70 3.53 3.74
N ILE A 51 13.70 4.35 4.05
CA ILE A 51 12.82 5.04 3.09
C ILE A 51 12.90 6.55 3.37
N THR A 52 13.02 7.39 2.35
CA THR A 52 13.10 8.86 2.51
C THR A 52 11.73 9.52 2.57
N LEU A 53 11.65 10.74 3.11
CA LEU A 53 10.42 11.55 3.02
C LEU A 53 10.03 11.84 1.56
N THR A 54 11.00 12.01 0.66
CA THR A 54 10.74 12.22 -0.77
C THR A 54 10.03 11.01 -1.40
N GLU A 55 10.45 9.80 -1.04
CA GLU A 55 9.78 8.57 -1.50
C GLU A 55 8.36 8.50 -0.93
N ILE A 56 8.21 8.69 0.38
CA ILE A 56 6.90 8.70 1.06
C ILE A 56 5.95 9.70 0.37
N ALA A 57 6.42 10.91 0.04
CA ALA A 57 5.61 11.97 -0.58
C ALA A 57 4.97 11.58 -1.92
N SER A 58 5.48 10.55 -2.60
CA SER A 58 4.89 10.02 -3.85
C SER A 58 3.64 9.16 -3.60
N HIS A 59 3.46 8.66 -2.37
CA HIS A 59 2.36 7.79 -1.95
C HIS A 59 1.34 8.60 -1.12
N ASN A 60 0.62 9.51 -1.80
CA ASN A 60 -0.17 10.57 -1.17
C ASN A 60 -1.69 10.52 -1.46
N SER A 61 -2.22 9.38 -1.90
CA SER A 61 -3.60 9.23 -2.36
C SER A 61 -4.37 8.16 -1.57
N ALA A 62 -5.70 8.16 -1.62
CA ALA A 62 -6.50 7.18 -0.87
C ALA A 62 -6.29 5.72 -1.30
N THR A 63 -5.83 5.49 -2.53
CA THR A 63 -5.52 4.16 -3.07
C THR A 63 -4.04 3.79 -2.97
N ASP A 64 -3.19 4.76 -2.62
CA ASP A 64 -1.75 4.63 -2.48
C ASP A 64 -1.26 5.65 -1.45
N CYS A 65 -1.28 5.24 -0.17
CA CYS A 65 -1.05 6.10 0.98
C CYS A 65 0.00 5.51 1.89
N TRP A 66 1.16 6.15 1.92
CA TRP A 66 2.18 5.88 2.93
C TRP A 66 2.32 7.07 3.87
N PHE A 67 2.77 6.81 5.09
CA PHE A 67 3.21 7.85 6.01
C PHE A 67 4.25 7.33 6.98
N ALA A 68 5.00 8.25 7.59
CA ALA A 68 5.86 7.94 8.72
C ALA A 68 5.16 8.24 10.05
N VAL A 69 5.41 7.42 11.07
CA VAL A 69 5.08 7.69 12.49
C VAL A 69 6.24 7.21 13.34
N ASP A 70 6.79 8.10 14.17
CA ASP A 70 7.87 7.81 15.11
C ASP A 70 9.07 7.13 14.45
N GLY A 71 9.45 7.60 13.25
CA GLY A 71 10.61 7.08 12.50
C GLY A 71 10.38 5.74 11.78
N ASN A 72 9.17 5.21 11.77
CA ASN A 72 8.78 4.01 11.03
C ASN A 72 7.86 4.39 9.86
N VAL A 73 7.89 3.61 8.78
CA VAL A 73 7.11 3.89 7.56
C VAL A 73 6.09 2.79 7.33
N TYR A 74 4.86 3.19 7.01
CA TYR A 74 3.70 2.30 6.91
C TYR A 74 2.98 2.48 5.58
N ASP A 75 2.59 1.37 4.96
CA ASP A 75 1.65 1.35 3.84
C ASP A 75 0.25 1.01 4.35
N VAL A 76 -0.63 2.00 4.38
CA VAL A 76 -2.00 1.85 4.90
C VAL A 76 -3.05 1.80 3.79
N SER A 77 -2.65 1.67 2.53
CA SER A 77 -3.54 1.76 1.36
C SER A 77 -4.71 0.78 1.45
N ALA A 78 -4.43 -0.49 1.79
CA ALA A 78 -5.44 -1.51 1.97
C ALA A 78 -6.38 -1.22 3.16
N PHE A 79 -5.84 -0.65 4.25
CA PHE A 79 -6.63 -0.30 5.43
C PHE A 79 -7.62 0.82 5.14
N ILE A 80 -7.18 1.85 4.41
CA ILE A 80 -8.05 2.94 3.94
C ILE A 80 -9.19 2.37 3.08
N GLY A 81 -8.87 1.48 2.13
CA GLY A 81 -9.84 0.81 1.27
C GLY A 81 -10.88 0.00 2.07
N SER A 82 -10.49 -0.58 3.20
CA SER A 82 -11.40 -1.32 4.08
C SER A 82 -12.40 -0.44 4.85
N GLN A 83 -12.16 0.87 4.92
CA GLN A 83 -12.96 1.85 5.68
C GLN A 83 -13.09 1.55 7.18
N LYS A 84 -12.24 0.69 7.74
CA LYS A 84 -12.28 0.28 9.15
C LYS A 84 -11.59 1.24 10.11
N HIS A 85 -11.03 2.34 9.60
CA HIS A 85 -10.41 3.37 10.44
C HIS A 85 -11.48 4.13 11.24
N PRO A 86 -11.47 4.09 12.60
CA PRO A 86 -12.49 4.77 13.40
C PRO A 86 -12.52 6.28 13.22
N GLY A 87 -11.39 6.91 12.88
CA GLY A 87 -11.31 8.34 12.52
C GLY A 87 -11.77 8.66 11.10
N GLY A 88 -12.27 7.66 10.35
CA GLY A 88 -12.74 7.80 8.98
C GLY A 88 -11.69 8.42 8.06
N LYS A 89 -12.11 9.39 7.24
CA LYS A 89 -11.28 10.08 6.24
C LYS A 89 -10.13 10.91 6.83
N ALA A 90 -10.09 11.14 8.14
CA ALA A 90 -9.01 11.91 8.77
C ALA A 90 -7.63 11.28 8.56
N ILE A 91 -7.56 9.95 8.35
CA ILE A 91 -6.31 9.25 7.99
C ILE A 91 -5.65 9.79 6.71
N LEU A 92 -6.45 10.29 5.77
CA LEU A 92 -5.95 10.81 4.49
C LEU A 92 -5.08 12.06 4.65
N LEU A 93 -5.21 12.78 5.77
CA LEU A 93 -4.39 13.96 6.06
C LEU A 93 -2.90 13.63 6.20
N GLY A 94 -2.58 12.39 6.58
CA GLY A 94 -1.22 11.89 6.77
C GLY A 94 -0.55 11.36 5.50
N CYS A 95 -1.30 11.06 4.44
CA CYS A 95 -0.73 10.44 3.24
C CYS A 95 0.39 11.31 2.65
N GLY A 96 1.52 10.69 2.35
CA GLY A 96 2.70 11.33 1.79
C GLY A 96 3.55 12.13 2.77
N LYS A 97 3.40 11.93 4.09
CA LYS A 97 4.03 12.80 5.11
C LYS A 97 4.61 12.02 6.28
N ASP A 98 5.39 12.73 7.09
CA ASP A 98 5.53 12.39 8.50
C ASP A 98 4.23 12.78 9.22
N ALA A 99 3.48 11.78 9.66
CA ALA A 99 2.19 11.91 10.32
C ALA A 99 2.31 11.72 11.85
N THR A 100 3.52 11.77 12.42
CA THR A 100 3.76 11.56 13.85
C THR A 100 2.87 12.46 14.72
N GLU A 101 2.81 13.75 14.42
CA GLU A 101 1.96 14.69 15.17
C GLU A 101 0.47 14.34 15.03
N LEU A 102 0.00 14.10 13.80
CA LEU A 102 -1.39 13.71 13.52
C LEU A 102 -1.80 12.42 14.25
N TYR A 103 -0.87 11.47 14.35
CA TYR A 103 -1.07 10.22 15.07
C TYR A 103 -1.15 10.45 16.59
N ASN A 104 -0.25 11.28 17.13
CA ASN A 104 -0.19 11.59 18.55
C ASN A 104 -1.27 12.59 19.00
N THR A 105 -1.90 13.28 18.05
CA THR A 105 -2.98 14.25 18.31
C THR A 105 -4.15 14.02 17.35
N LYS A 106 -4.93 12.95 17.58
CA LYS A 106 -6.04 12.57 16.70
C LYS A 106 -6.94 13.77 16.37
N PRO A 107 -7.14 14.10 15.08
CA PRO A 107 -8.06 15.15 14.66
C PRO A 107 -9.45 14.98 15.31
N GLY A 108 -10.01 16.07 15.81
CA GLY A 108 -11.30 16.09 16.51
C GLY A 108 -11.27 15.75 18.00
N THR A 109 -10.25 15.03 18.49
CA THR A 109 -10.14 14.69 19.93
C THR A 109 -8.91 15.25 20.63
N GLY A 110 -7.84 15.54 19.88
CA GLY A 110 -6.55 16.00 20.43
C GLY A 110 -5.82 14.96 21.29
N LYS A 111 -6.28 13.69 21.29
CA LYS A 111 -5.71 12.61 22.10
C LYS A 111 -4.88 11.65 21.24
N PRO A 112 -3.81 11.03 21.76
CA PRO A 112 -3.05 10.02 21.04
C PRO A 112 -3.88 8.77 20.75
N HIS A 113 -3.49 8.01 19.73
CA HIS A 113 -4.06 6.69 19.48
C HIS A 113 -3.83 5.75 20.67
N SER A 114 -4.70 4.74 20.83
CA SER A 114 -4.56 3.74 21.89
C SER A 114 -3.47 2.72 21.58
N GLU A 115 -3.00 2.00 22.60
CA GLU A 115 -2.01 0.93 22.43
C GLU A 115 -2.45 -0.13 21.40
N ARG A 116 -3.75 -0.48 21.41
CA ARG A 116 -4.31 -1.39 20.40
C ARG A 116 -4.16 -0.86 18.98
N ALA A 117 -4.35 0.45 18.78
CA ALA A 117 -4.17 1.07 17.48
C ALA A 117 -2.69 1.12 17.09
N HIS A 118 -1.78 1.26 18.06
CA HIS A 118 -0.34 1.18 17.83
C HIS A 118 0.09 -0.23 17.40
N ALA A 119 -0.32 -1.26 18.14
CA ALA A 119 -0.08 -2.66 17.77
C ALA A 119 -0.66 -2.99 16.39
N TYR A 120 -1.84 -2.45 16.05
CA TYR A 120 -2.42 -2.63 14.72
C TYR A 120 -1.62 -1.89 13.63
N LEU A 121 -1.14 -0.68 13.90
CA LEU A 121 -0.31 0.08 12.96
C LEU A 121 0.95 -0.69 12.56
N GLN A 122 1.60 -1.38 13.50
CA GLN A 122 2.81 -2.18 13.24
C GLN A 122 2.61 -3.27 12.17
N THR A 123 1.37 -3.73 11.95
CA THR A 123 1.08 -4.73 10.90
C THR A 123 1.21 -4.18 9.47
N PHE A 124 1.28 -2.85 9.31
CA PHE A 124 1.44 -2.16 8.03
C PHE A 124 2.86 -1.69 7.76
N LYS A 125 3.82 -2.01 8.64
CA LYS A 125 5.19 -1.49 8.55
C LYS A 125 5.90 -2.04 7.31
N ILE A 126 6.55 -1.15 6.57
CA ILE A 126 7.32 -1.48 5.36
C ILE A 126 8.80 -1.07 5.45
N GLY A 127 9.18 -0.36 6.52
CA GLY A 127 10.55 0.07 6.74
C GLY A 127 10.68 1.15 7.81
N THR A 128 11.85 1.80 7.83
CA THR A 128 12.16 2.92 8.71
C THR A 128 12.41 4.19 7.90
N LEU A 129 12.12 5.33 8.53
CA LEU A 129 12.38 6.62 7.94
C LEU A 129 13.88 6.89 7.99
N LYS A 130 14.48 7.14 6.83
CA LYS A 130 15.88 7.54 6.72
C LYS A 130 16.04 8.94 7.32
N LYS A 131 16.85 9.05 8.37
CA LYS A 131 17.30 10.34 8.91
C LYS A 131 18.35 10.90 7.94
N GLU A 132 18.14 12.12 7.48
CA GLU A 132 19.11 12.86 6.66
C GLU A 132 20.22 13.47 7.53
#